data_AF-A0A448UA08-F1
#
_entry.id   AF-A0A448UA08-F1
#
_cell.length_a   1.000
_cell.length_b   1.000
_cell.length_c   1.000
_cell.angle_alpha   90.00
_cell.angle_beta   90.00
_cell.angle_gamma   90.00
#
_symmetry.space_group_name_H-M   'P 1'
#
loop_
_entity.id
_entity.type
_entity.pdbx_description
1 polymer ?
#
loop_
_entity_poly.entity_id
_entity_poly.type
_entity_poly.pdbx_seq_one_letter_code
_entity_poly.pdbx_strand_id
1 'polypeptide(L)'
;MNLETINPKLESEINELVCESHSKDFSERESLLKKAFDLIPKPVNQWSHPTTMVTIALAELFYDANQQEEAEKWIKLALEVADISSPIIGTYIFAGIFYYDNQDYDKAYQYFDVVYKDSGYLPFASEDKIYWKFYKQRKEELDSKK
;
A
#
# COMPACT_ATOMS: atom_id res chain seq x y z
N MET A 1 8.61 1.67 15.57
CA MET A 1 10.07 1.61 15.81
C MET A 1 10.77 1.93 14.49
N ASN A 2 12.00 2.45 14.53
CA ASN A 2 12.78 2.68 13.30
C ASN A 2 13.90 1.63 13.20
N LEU A 3 13.76 0.68 12.26
CA LEU A 3 14.74 -0.39 12.05
C LEU A 3 16.05 0.15 11.48
N GLU A 4 16.01 1.21 10.67
CA GLU A 4 17.21 1.90 10.18
C GLU A 4 18.10 2.40 11.33
N THR A 5 17.49 2.91 12.41
CA THR A 5 18.24 3.39 13.58
C THR A 5 18.74 2.23 14.46
N ILE A 6 17.97 1.15 14.58
CA ILE A 6 18.26 0.05 15.51
C ILE A 6 19.21 -0.98 14.89
N ASN A 7 19.01 -1.31 13.62
CA ASN A 7 19.79 -2.28 12.87
C ASN A 7 19.83 -1.89 11.37
N PRO A 8 20.62 -0.87 11.00
CA PRO A 8 20.69 -0.35 9.63
C PRO A 8 21.13 -1.40 8.60
N LYS A 9 21.94 -2.38 9.03
CA LYS A 9 22.37 -3.47 8.15
C LYS A 9 21.21 -4.37 7.75
N LEU A 10 20.34 -4.71 8.71
CA LEU A 10 19.14 -5.51 8.45
C LEU A 10 18.15 -4.73 7.58
N GLU A 11 17.97 -3.43 7.84
CA GLU A 11 17.14 -2.56 7.00
C GLU A 11 17.66 -2.53 5.55
N SER A 12 18.97 -2.36 5.35
CA SER A 12 19.59 -2.40 4.01
C SER A 12 19.35 -3.73 3.31
N GLU A 13 19.52 -4.86 4.02
CA GLU A 13 19.29 -6.19 3.44
C GLU A 13 17.83 -6.38 2.98
N ILE A 14 16.86 -5.92 3.78
CA ILE A 14 15.44 -5.94 3.41
C ILE A 14 15.20 -5.07 2.17
N ASN A 15 15.73 -3.83 2.16
CA ASN A 15 15.59 -2.91 1.04
C ASN A 15 16.20 -3.45 -0.25
N GLU A 16 17.36 -4.11 -0.17
CA GLU A 16 18.04 -4.74 -1.31
C GLU A 16 17.21 -5.87 -1.90
N LEU A 17 16.61 -6.73 -1.07
CA LEU A 17 15.73 -7.80 -1.52
C LEU A 17 14.49 -7.26 -2.25
N VAL A 18 13.87 -6.20 -1.74
CA VAL A 18 12.73 -5.55 -2.40
C VAL A 18 13.16 -4.94 -3.73
N CYS A 19 14.27 -4.20 -3.77
CA CYS A 19 14.80 -3.61 -5.01
C CYS A 19 15.14 -4.67 -6.06
N GLU A 20 15.78 -5.76 -5.67
CA GLU A 20 16.14 -6.85 -6.58
C GLU A 20 14.89 -7.48 -7.21
N SER A 21 13.82 -7.62 -6.42
CA SER A 21 12.58 -8.29 -6.82
C SER A 21 11.88 -7.64 -8.02
N HIS A 22 12.02 -6.32 -8.22
CA HIS A 22 11.32 -5.57 -9.29
C HIS A 22 11.68 -6.02 -10.71
N SER A 23 12.84 -6.63 -10.89
CA SER A 23 13.34 -7.10 -12.19
C SER A 23 13.01 -8.56 -12.49
N LYS A 24 12.39 -9.27 -11.54
CA LYS A 24 12.20 -10.72 -11.60
C LYS A 24 10.80 -11.09 -12.10
N ASP A 25 10.66 -12.34 -12.54
CA ASP A 25 9.35 -12.91 -12.80
C ASP A 25 8.54 -13.11 -11.51
N PHE A 26 7.28 -13.47 -11.65
CA PHE A 26 6.36 -13.61 -10.51
C PHE A 26 6.92 -14.53 -9.41
N SER A 27 7.43 -15.71 -9.77
CA SER A 27 7.84 -16.72 -8.79
C SER A 27 9.09 -16.28 -8.03
N GLU A 28 10.06 -15.71 -8.73
CA GLU A 28 11.28 -15.19 -8.12
C GLU A 28 11.01 -13.93 -7.29
N ARG A 29 10.16 -13.02 -7.80
CA ARG A 29 9.74 -11.81 -7.10
C ARG A 29 9.00 -12.15 -5.80
N GLU A 30 8.05 -13.08 -5.85
CA GLU A 30 7.32 -13.55 -4.66
C GLU A 30 8.28 -14.13 -3.62
N SER A 31 9.23 -14.97 -4.05
CA SER A 31 10.22 -15.60 -3.17
C SER A 31 11.10 -14.56 -2.45
N LEU A 32 11.62 -13.58 -3.19
CA LEU A 32 12.45 -12.50 -2.63
C LEU A 32 11.66 -11.63 -1.65
N LEU A 33 10.44 -11.26 -1.99
CA LEU A 33 9.59 -10.43 -1.12
C LEU A 33 9.17 -11.17 0.15
N LYS A 34 8.83 -12.46 0.08
CA LYS A 34 8.56 -13.27 1.28
C LYS A 34 9.80 -13.41 2.16
N LYS A 35 10.98 -13.60 1.54
CA LYS A 35 12.25 -13.61 2.28
C LYS A 35 12.48 -12.27 2.99
N ALA A 36 12.24 -11.14 2.32
CA ALA A 36 12.35 -9.82 2.93
C ALA A 36 11.38 -9.66 4.10
N PHE A 37 10.15 -10.16 3.97
CA PHE A 37 9.15 -10.12 5.04
C PHE A 37 9.58 -10.95 6.26
N ASP A 38 10.13 -12.14 6.04
CA ASP A 38 10.59 -13.03 7.11
C ASP A 38 11.80 -12.49 7.89
N LEU A 39 12.57 -11.56 7.30
CA LEU A 39 13.67 -10.87 7.97
C LEU A 39 13.19 -9.78 8.95
N ILE A 40 11.95 -9.29 8.81
CA ILE A 40 11.41 -8.24 9.69
C ILE A 40 11.25 -8.82 11.11
N PRO A 41 11.81 -8.18 12.16
CA PRO A 41 11.70 -8.69 13.52
C PRO A 41 10.24 -8.77 13.98
N LYS A 42 9.88 -9.86 14.67
CA LYS A 42 8.52 -10.03 15.21
C LYS A 42 8.35 -9.27 16.53
N PRO A 43 7.19 -8.65 16.77
CA PRO A 43 6.04 -8.59 15.88
C PRO A 43 6.22 -7.52 14.77
N VAL A 44 5.89 -7.89 13.52
CA VAL A 44 6.13 -7.04 12.34
C VAL A 44 5.42 -5.69 12.40
N ASN A 45 4.32 -5.60 13.14
CA ASN A 45 3.55 -4.37 13.29
C ASN A 45 4.27 -3.25 14.07
N GLN A 46 5.39 -3.55 14.73
CA GLN A 46 6.22 -2.54 15.40
C GLN A 46 7.18 -1.80 14.44
N TRP A 47 7.31 -2.28 13.19
CA TRP A 47 8.32 -1.83 12.23
C TRP A 47 7.66 -1.23 10.99
N SER A 48 7.01 -0.08 11.14
CA SER A 48 6.15 0.52 10.11
C SER A 48 6.82 0.65 8.74
N HIS A 49 8.05 1.16 8.67
CA HIS A 49 8.73 1.36 7.39
C HIS A 49 8.98 0.05 6.61
N PRO A 50 9.79 -0.91 7.09
CA PRO A 50 10.06 -2.13 6.33
C PRO A 50 8.80 -2.98 6.14
N THR A 51 7.88 -3.00 7.12
CA THR A 51 6.62 -3.74 6.99
C THR A 51 5.75 -3.14 5.89
N THR A 52 5.55 -1.82 5.84
CA THR A 52 4.76 -1.18 4.78
C THR A 52 5.38 -1.43 3.41
N MET A 53 6.70 -1.21 3.27
CA MET A 53 7.40 -1.38 2.00
C MET A 53 7.25 -2.80 1.44
N VAL A 54 7.54 -3.83 2.25
CA VAL A 54 7.49 -5.22 1.78
C VAL A 54 6.05 -5.66 1.49
N THR A 55 5.10 -5.28 2.35
CA THR A 55 3.70 -5.71 2.20
C THR A 55 3.01 -5.04 1.01
N ILE A 56 3.33 -3.78 0.69
CA ILE A 56 2.83 -3.14 -0.53
C ILE A 56 3.42 -3.80 -1.78
N ALA A 57 4.73 -4.08 -1.81
CA ALA A 57 5.33 -4.76 -2.95
C ALA A 57 4.73 -6.16 -3.19
N LEU A 58 4.37 -6.89 -2.12
CA LEU A 58 3.63 -8.16 -2.22
C LEU A 58 2.21 -7.94 -2.73
N ALA A 59 1.51 -6.94 -2.20
CA ALA A 59 0.15 -6.64 -2.62
C ALA A 59 0.05 -6.29 -4.11
N GLU A 60 0.94 -5.44 -4.61
CA GLU A 60 1.04 -5.09 -6.03
C GLU A 60 1.31 -6.33 -6.89
N LEU A 61 2.27 -7.17 -6.48
CA LEU A 61 2.57 -8.41 -7.18
C LEU A 61 1.34 -9.31 -7.35
N PHE A 62 0.57 -9.51 -6.27
CA PHE A 62 -0.63 -10.34 -6.30
C PHE A 62 -1.78 -9.68 -7.04
N TYR A 63 -1.92 -8.35 -6.94
CA TYR A 63 -2.93 -7.59 -7.67
C TYR A 63 -2.70 -7.66 -9.18
N ASP A 64 -1.46 -7.47 -9.63
CA ASP A 64 -1.06 -7.60 -11.05
C ASP A 64 -1.31 -9.02 -11.59
N ALA A 65 -1.17 -10.03 -10.73
CA ALA A 65 -1.47 -11.43 -11.04
C ALA A 65 -2.95 -11.79 -10.91
N ASN A 66 -3.83 -10.80 -10.65
CA ASN A 66 -5.26 -10.96 -10.43
C ASN A 66 -5.63 -11.91 -9.26
N GLN A 67 -4.75 -12.01 -8.27
CA GLN A 67 -4.93 -12.78 -7.03
C GLN A 67 -5.45 -11.86 -5.92
N GLN A 68 -6.71 -11.43 -6.05
CA GLN A 68 -7.31 -10.37 -5.24
C GLN A 68 -7.31 -10.67 -3.72
N GLU A 69 -7.54 -11.93 -3.31
CA GLU A 69 -7.57 -12.31 -1.89
C GLU A 69 -6.19 -12.17 -1.22
N GLU A 70 -5.12 -12.59 -1.90
CA GLU A 70 -3.75 -12.43 -1.38
C GLU A 70 -3.34 -10.95 -1.39
N ALA A 71 -3.69 -10.21 -2.45
CA ALA A 71 -3.44 -8.77 -2.50
C ALA A 71 -4.12 -8.03 -1.33
N GLU A 72 -5.40 -8.28 -1.06
CA GLU A 72 -6.14 -7.62 0.02
C GLU A 72 -5.53 -7.94 1.41
N LYS A 73 -5.09 -9.17 1.63
CA LYS A 73 -4.41 -9.59 2.86
C LYS A 73 -3.15 -8.77 3.13
N TRP A 74 -2.33 -8.55 2.11
CA TRP A 74 -1.13 -7.73 2.24
C TRP A 74 -1.44 -6.23 2.38
N ILE A 75 -2.44 -5.71 1.67
CA ILE A 75 -2.94 -4.33 1.83
C ILE A 75 -3.41 -4.08 3.27
N LYS A 76 -4.18 -5.00 3.85
CA LYS A 76 -4.65 -4.87 5.24
C LYS A 76 -3.50 -4.77 6.22
N LEU A 77 -2.47 -5.62 6.08
CA LEU A 77 -1.30 -5.57 6.93
C LEU A 77 -0.51 -4.27 6.75
N ALA A 78 -0.36 -3.77 5.51
CA ALA A 78 0.26 -2.47 5.25
C ALA A 78 -0.49 -1.34 5.96
N LEU A 79 -1.83 -1.33 5.88
CA LEU A 79 -2.69 -0.32 6.49
C LEU A 79 -2.69 -0.38 8.04
N GLU A 80 -2.51 -1.55 8.64
CA GLU A 80 -2.40 -1.70 10.10
C GLU A 80 -1.19 -0.98 10.69
N VAL A 81 -0.12 -0.85 9.90
CA VAL A 81 1.16 -0.24 10.33
C VAL A 81 1.40 1.13 9.71
N ALA A 82 0.55 1.51 8.75
CA ALA A 82 0.64 2.73 7.98
C ALA A 82 0.48 3.97 8.88
N ASP A 83 1.51 4.79 8.96
CA ASP A 83 1.45 6.10 9.60
C ASP A 83 1.12 7.19 8.56
N ILE A 84 -0.01 7.88 8.74
CA ILE A 84 -0.45 8.97 7.84
C ILE A 84 0.60 10.11 7.76
N SER A 85 1.51 10.23 8.74
CA SER A 85 2.54 11.28 8.79
C SER A 85 3.81 11.01 7.96
N SER A 86 3.90 9.87 7.25
CA SER A 86 5.09 9.41 6.50
C SER A 86 4.77 9.22 5.00
N PRO A 87 5.70 8.86 4.07
CA PRO A 87 5.44 8.73 2.62
C PRO A 87 4.62 7.47 2.25
N ILE A 88 3.59 7.23 3.05
CA ILE A 88 2.62 6.13 3.06
C ILE A 88 1.35 6.55 2.29
N ILE A 89 1.29 7.78 1.76
CA ILE A 89 0.24 8.22 0.82
C ILE A 89 0.08 7.20 -0.32
N GLY A 90 1.20 6.64 -0.81
CA GLY A 90 1.22 5.54 -1.80
C GLY A 90 0.39 4.33 -1.37
N THR A 91 0.49 3.91 -0.10
CA THR A 91 -0.29 2.79 0.46
C THR A 91 -1.78 3.06 0.43
N TYR A 92 -2.21 4.26 0.84
CA TYR A 92 -3.62 4.60 0.91
C TYR A 92 -4.24 4.85 -0.48
N ILE A 93 -3.52 5.49 -1.41
CA ILE A 93 -4.00 5.64 -2.79
C ILE A 93 -4.11 4.28 -3.47
N PHE A 94 -3.11 3.41 -3.32
CA PHE A 94 -3.14 2.05 -3.84
C PHE A 94 -4.30 1.22 -3.25
N ALA A 95 -4.53 1.30 -1.94
CA ALA A 95 -5.68 0.66 -1.32
C ALA A 95 -7.01 1.16 -1.91
N GLY A 96 -7.15 2.48 -2.11
CA GLY A 96 -8.33 3.07 -2.74
C GLY A 96 -8.57 2.53 -4.16
N ILE A 97 -7.52 2.44 -4.96
CA ILE A 97 -7.55 1.85 -6.31
C ILE A 97 -7.98 0.39 -6.25
N PHE A 98 -7.31 -0.41 -5.43
CA PHE A 98 -7.61 -1.82 -5.24
C PHE A 98 -9.09 -2.06 -4.91
N TYR A 99 -9.65 -1.32 -3.95
CA TYR A 99 -11.05 -1.49 -3.56
C TYR A 99 -12.01 -0.95 -4.63
N TYR A 100 -11.64 0.09 -5.38
CA TYR A 100 -12.44 0.58 -6.49
C TYR A 100 -12.58 -0.49 -7.59
N ASP A 101 -11.47 -1.12 -7.97
CA ASP A 101 -11.45 -2.14 -9.03
C ASP A 101 -12.20 -3.40 -8.60
N ASN A 102 -12.18 -3.72 -7.31
CA ASN A 102 -12.97 -4.79 -6.71
C ASN A 102 -14.42 -4.37 -6.36
N GLN A 103 -14.86 -3.19 -6.79
CA GLN A 103 -16.23 -2.65 -6.61
C GLN A 103 -16.66 -2.44 -5.14
N ASP A 104 -15.72 -2.45 -4.20
CA ASP A 104 -15.95 -2.05 -2.81
C ASP A 104 -15.82 -0.52 -2.70
N TYR A 105 -16.81 0.17 -3.26
CA TYR A 105 -16.78 1.63 -3.40
C TYR A 105 -16.77 2.38 -2.07
N ASP A 106 -17.30 1.78 -1.00
CA ASP A 106 -17.29 2.40 0.32
C ASP A 106 -15.87 2.44 0.90
N LYS A 107 -15.12 1.32 0.82
CA LYS A 107 -13.70 1.32 1.21
C LYS A 107 -12.84 2.16 0.26
N ALA A 108 -13.11 2.09 -1.05
CA ALA A 108 -12.40 2.92 -2.02
C ALA A 108 -12.50 4.41 -1.67
N TYR A 109 -13.73 4.88 -1.41
CA TYR A 109 -13.96 6.26 -0.98
C TYR A 109 -13.26 6.57 0.34
N GLN A 110 -13.32 5.68 1.33
CA GLN A 110 -12.67 5.87 2.62
C GLN A 110 -11.18 6.16 2.46
N TYR A 111 -10.45 5.35 1.68
CA TYR A 111 -9.01 5.55 1.50
C TYR A 111 -8.67 6.73 0.59
N PHE A 112 -9.48 7.00 -0.44
CA PHE A 112 -9.36 8.21 -1.26
C PHE A 112 -9.58 9.49 -0.45
N ASP A 113 -10.53 9.51 0.49
CA ASP A 113 -10.79 10.67 1.35
C ASP A 113 -9.64 10.92 2.33
N VAL A 114 -8.97 9.86 2.81
CA VAL A 114 -7.74 9.99 3.64
C VAL A 114 -6.66 10.75 2.89
N VAL A 115 -6.29 10.30 1.69
CA VAL A 115 -5.20 10.95 0.93
C VAL A 115 -5.59 12.32 0.40
N TYR A 116 -6.87 12.54 0.09
CA TYR A 116 -7.35 13.85 -0.33
C TYR A 116 -7.32 14.88 0.80
N LYS A 117 -7.70 14.50 2.03
CA LYS A 117 -7.65 15.40 3.18
C LYS A 117 -6.24 15.85 3.52
N ASP A 118 -5.26 14.99 3.27
CA ASP A 118 -3.85 15.29 3.48
C ASP A 118 -3.27 16.17 2.35
N SER A 119 -3.40 15.72 1.09
CA SER A 119 -2.63 16.26 -0.05
C SER A 119 -3.50 16.76 -1.22
N GLY A 120 -4.82 16.83 -1.04
CA GLY A 120 -5.75 17.28 -2.06
C GLY A 120 -5.76 16.39 -3.31
N TYR A 121 -5.64 17.00 -4.49
CA TYR A 121 -5.63 16.26 -5.77
C TYR A 121 -4.31 15.53 -6.05
N LEU A 122 -3.21 15.90 -5.38
CA LEU A 122 -1.86 15.40 -5.72
C LEU A 122 -1.75 13.86 -5.80
N PRO A 123 -2.33 13.07 -4.87
CA PRO A 123 -2.26 11.61 -4.92
C PRO A 123 -2.95 10.99 -6.14
N PHE A 124 -3.88 11.69 -6.79
CA PHE A 124 -4.59 11.21 -7.97
C PHE A 124 -3.90 11.62 -9.29
N ALA A 125 -2.88 12.48 -9.23
CA ALA A 125 -2.33 13.11 -10.43
C ALA A 125 -1.58 12.11 -11.34
N SER A 126 -1.00 11.06 -10.76
CA SER A 126 -0.33 9.95 -11.46
C SER A 126 -1.27 8.82 -11.88
N GLU A 127 -2.50 8.81 -11.37
CA GLU A 127 -3.42 7.68 -11.50
C GLU A 127 -4.42 7.86 -12.63
N ASP A 128 -5.15 6.80 -12.96
CA ASP A 128 -6.26 6.90 -13.92
C ASP A 128 -7.31 7.89 -13.42
N LYS A 129 -7.78 8.75 -14.34
CA LYS A 129 -8.79 9.78 -14.08
C LYS A 129 -10.11 9.21 -13.57
N ILE A 130 -10.39 7.91 -13.77
CA ILE A 130 -11.58 7.26 -13.21
C ILE A 130 -11.64 7.39 -11.69
N TYR A 131 -10.51 7.24 -10.98
CA TYR A 131 -10.47 7.27 -9.52
C TYR A 131 -10.81 8.67 -8.98
N TRP A 132 -10.24 9.71 -9.60
CA TRP A 132 -10.56 11.09 -9.25
C TRP A 132 -12.01 11.47 -9.55
N LYS A 133 -12.54 11.01 -10.70
CA LYS A 133 -13.96 11.24 -11.05
C LYS A 133 -14.88 10.58 -10.04
N PHE A 134 -14.60 9.31 -9.70
CA PHE A 134 -15.34 8.56 -8.69
C PHE A 134 -15.33 9.29 -7.34
N TYR A 135 -14.15 9.64 -6.82
CA TYR A 135 -14.03 10.28 -5.52
C TYR A 135 -14.80 11.61 -5.44
N LYS A 136 -14.68 12.47 -6.46
CA LYS A 136 -15.43 13.74 -6.52
C LYS A 136 -16.94 13.53 -6.48
N GLN A 137 -17.45 12.67 -7.36
CA GLN A 137 -18.88 12.39 -7.43
C GLN A 137 -19.39 11.86 -6.09
N ARG A 138 -18.69 10.89 -5.50
CA ARG A 138 -19.06 10.29 -4.22
C ARG A 138 -19.04 11.30 -3.08
N LYS A 139 -18.07 12.22 -3.07
CA LYS A 139 -17.98 13.31 -2.07
C LYS A 139 -19.18 14.25 -2.18
N GLU A 140 -19.51 14.70 -3.39
CA GLU A 140 -20.67 15.57 -3.65
C GLU A 140 -22.00 14.90 -3.23
N GLU A 141 -22.17 13.61 -3.53
CA GLU A 141 -23.34 12.82 -3.11
C GLU A 141 -23.49 12.71 -1.59
N LEU A 142 -22.38 12.67 -0.86
CA LEU A 142 -22.39 12.56 0.60
C LEU A 142 -22.58 13.92 1.29
N ASP A 143 -22.02 14.99 0.73
CA ASP A 143 -22.18 16.33 1.27
C ASP A 143 -23.57 16.92 0.98
N SER A 144 -24.22 16.53 -0.13
CA SER A 144 -25.61 16.92 -0.44
C SER A 144 -26.67 16.21 0.41
N LYS A 145 -26.28 15.19 1.19
CA LYS A 145 -27.16 14.45 2.11
C LYS A 145 -27.04 14.89 3.57
N LYS A 146 -26.13 15.82 3.89
CA LYS A 146 -25.96 16.41 5.23
C LYS A 146 -26.78 17.69 5.37
#